data_AF-A0A7R9QNV1-F1
#
_entry.id   AF-A0A7R9QNV1-F1
#
_cell.length_a   1.000
_cell.length_b   1.000
_cell.length_c   1.000
_cell.angle_alpha   90.00
_cell.angle_beta   90.00
_cell.angle_gamma   90.00
#
_symmetry.space_group_name_H-M   'P 1'
#
loop_
_entity.id
_entity.type
_entity.pdbx_description
1 polymer ?
#
loop_
_entity_poly.entity_id
_entity_poly.type
_entity_poly.pdbx_seq_one_letter_code
_entity_poly.pdbx_strand_id
1 'polypeptide(L)'
;MYGSIKYWIEAEIQRPLFTMNNKIKTKLNVDVPLVCNDLMLPLKLSAQKSDFLFDNNGSIRMDAKIDRRAYYPGEFVVFHCNVINQSSTRVIPRVTLRQTQTYLMRKKNKTKIRQNTHYEIKCQRMEGLPTEAGSSSTQTFQVPIPIGIAISVNSPILEVSYDLHLTVDIPSAIDLHLDLPIMITTKNVVNQYKPYNSEYKMT
;
A
#
# COMPACT_ATOMS: atom_id res chain seq x y z
N MET A 1 1.87 2.17 -17.74
CA MET A 1 1.14 0.91 -17.39
C MET A 1 1.69 -0.21 -18.26
N TYR A 2 2.18 -1.30 -17.67
CA TYR A 2 2.87 -2.40 -18.38
C TYR A 2 1.99 -3.65 -18.65
N GLY A 3 0.67 -3.53 -18.56
CA GLY A 3 -0.24 -4.64 -18.90
C GLY A 3 -1.66 -4.45 -18.36
N SER A 4 -2.55 -5.38 -18.71
CA SER A 4 -3.92 -5.47 -18.20
C SER A 4 -4.29 -6.92 -17.95
N ILE A 5 -4.91 -7.23 -16.81
CA ILE A 5 -5.58 -8.52 -16.60
C ILE A 5 -7.01 -8.40 -17.11
N LYS A 6 -7.46 -9.37 -17.91
CA LYS A 6 -8.83 -9.45 -18.39
C LYS A 6 -9.40 -10.80 -17.98
N TYR A 7 -10.54 -10.78 -17.32
CA TYR A 7 -11.30 -11.96 -16.98
C TYR A 7 -12.42 -12.14 -18.02
N TRP A 8 -12.75 -13.40 -18.35
CA TRP A 8 -13.89 -13.74 -19.20
C TRP A 8 -14.49 -15.05 -18.72
N ILE A 9 -15.80 -15.21 -18.96
CA ILE A 9 -16.49 -16.48 -18.77
C ILE A 9 -16.75 -17.03 -20.18
N GLU A 10 -16.32 -18.27 -20.43
CA GLU A 10 -16.60 -18.99 -21.68
C GLU A 10 -17.68 -20.04 -21.39
N ALA A 11 -18.82 -19.93 -22.07
CA ALA A 11 -19.86 -20.95 -22.04
C ALA A 11 -19.79 -21.74 -23.35
N GLU A 12 -19.58 -23.06 -23.24
CA GLU A 12 -19.55 -23.97 -24.38
C GLU A 12 -20.76 -24.90 -24.33
N ILE A 13 -21.58 -24.89 -25.38
CA ILE A 13 -22.70 -25.81 -25.53
C ILE A 13 -22.22 -27.00 -26.37
N GLN A 14 -22.05 -28.15 -25.75
CA GLN A 14 -21.74 -29.40 -26.44
C GLN A 14 -23.02 -30.04 -26.97
N ARG A 15 -23.04 -30.37 -28.26
CA ARG A 15 -24.17 -31.08 -28.91
C ARG A 15 -23.73 -32.47 -29.39
N PRO A 16 -24.56 -33.51 -29.23
CA PRO A 16 -24.27 -34.81 -29.82
C PRO A 16 -24.48 -34.75 -31.36
N LEU A 17 -23.46 -35.18 -32.10
CA LEU A 17 -23.35 -35.39 -33.57
C LEU A 17 -23.08 -34.16 -34.48
N PHE A 18 -21.98 -34.30 -35.25
CA PHE A 18 -21.59 -33.66 -36.53
C PHE A 18 -21.75 -32.14 -36.73
N THR A 19 -22.05 -31.36 -35.70
CA THR A 19 -22.13 -29.89 -35.79
C THR A 19 -21.10 -29.23 -34.89
N MET A 20 -20.45 -28.18 -35.41
CA MET A 20 -19.45 -27.38 -34.71
C MET A 20 -20.02 -26.87 -33.38
N ASN A 21 -19.29 -27.05 -32.28
CA ASN A 21 -19.66 -26.46 -30.98
C ASN A 21 -19.66 -24.93 -31.12
N ASN A 22 -20.80 -24.29 -30.85
CA ASN A 22 -20.88 -22.84 -30.80
C ASN A 22 -20.31 -22.35 -29.46
N LYS A 23 -19.23 -21.55 -29.52
CA LYS A 23 -18.63 -20.90 -28.35
C LYS A 23 -19.10 -19.46 -28.29
N ILE A 24 -19.82 -19.09 -27.24
CA ILE A 24 -20.17 -17.69 -26.96
C ILE A 24 -19.20 -17.16 -25.90
N LYS A 25 -18.54 -16.04 -26.20
CA LYS A 25 -17.62 -15.37 -25.27
C LYS A 25 -18.18 -14.01 -24.89
N THR A 26 -18.46 -13.82 -23.60
CA THR A 26 -18.88 -12.53 -23.06
C THR A 26 -17.82 -12.01 -22.10
N LYS A 27 -17.44 -10.73 -22.27
CA LYS A 27 -16.52 -10.05 -21.36
C LYS A 27 -17.27 -9.70 -20.08
N LEU A 28 -16.70 -10.05 -18.93
CA LEU A 28 -17.25 -9.69 -17.63
C LEU A 28 -16.18 -8.93 -16.85
N ASN A 29 -16.55 -7.80 -16.26
CA ASN A 29 -15.67 -7.09 -15.35
C ASN A 29 -15.75 -7.82 -14.01
N VAL A 30 -14.76 -8.68 -13.75
CA VAL A 30 -14.63 -9.37 -12.47
C VAL A 30 -13.71 -8.53 -11.59
N ASP A 31 -14.27 -7.94 -10.54
CA ASP A 31 -13.47 -7.49 -9.41
C ASP A 31 -13.18 -8.73 -8.56
N VAL A 32 -11.93 -9.18 -8.53
CA VAL A 32 -11.46 -10.19 -7.56
C VAL A 32 -10.80 -9.44 -6.42
N PRO A 33 -11.56 -9.00 -5.41
CA PRO A 33 -10.96 -8.32 -4.29
C PRO A 33 -10.08 -9.30 -3.53
N LEU A 34 -8.86 -8.88 -3.24
CA LEU A 34 -8.02 -9.59 -2.31
C LEU A 34 -8.69 -9.51 -0.93
N VAL A 35 -9.10 -10.67 -0.42
CA VAL A 35 -9.59 -10.80 0.95
C VAL A 35 -8.39 -11.20 1.80
N CYS A 36 -8.01 -10.34 2.74
CA CYS A 36 -7.08 -10.68 3.79
C CYS A 36 -7.78 -10.42 5.13
N ASN A 37 -7.85 -11.43 6.00
CA ASN A 37 -8.60 -11.34 7.25
C ASN A 37 -8.05 -10.24 8.18
N ASP A 38 -6.78 -9.87 8.00
CA ASP A 38 -6.10 -8.92 8.86
C ASP A 38 -6.19 -7.47 8.35
N LEU A 39 -7.00 -7.21 7.33
CA LEU A 39 -7.11 -5.90 6.67
C LEU A 39 -7.71 -4.81 7.56
N MET A 40 -8.48 -5.20 8.57
CA MET A 40 -9.17 -4.29 9.48
C MET A 40 -8.52 -4.25 10.86
N LEU A 41 -7.41 -4.97 11.03
CA LEU A 41 -6.64 -4.96 12.26
C LEU A 41 -5.63 -3.82 12.26
N PRO A 42 -5.39 -3.21 13.43
CA PRO A 42 -4.36 -2.21 13.56
C PRO A 42 -2.98 -2.84 13.35
N LEU A 43 -2.09 -2.08 12.70
CA LEU A 43 -0.70 -2.44 12.51
C LEU A 43 0.18 -1.37 13.15
N LYS A 44 1.15 -1.82 13.94
CA LYS A 44 2.21 -0.96 14.49
C LYS A 44 3.55 -1.49 14.02
N LEU A 45 4.35 -0.64 13.40
CA LEU A 45 5.72 -0.93 13.02
C LEU A 45 6.67 0.11 13.60
N SER A 46 7.94 -0.26 13.71
CA SER A 46 8.99 0.58 14.26
C SER A 46 10.28 0.41 13.46
N ALA A 47 11.02 1.50 13.28
CA ALA A 47 12.37 1.49 12.75
C ALA A 47 13.24 2.40 13.61
N GLN A 48 14.51 2.03 13.78
CA GLN A 48 15.46 2.82 14.56
C GLN A 48 16.81 2.79 13.86
N LYS A 49 17.52 3.91 13.99
CA LYS A 49 18.90 4.06 13.54
C LYS A 49 19.72 4.66 14.66
N SER A 50 20.82 4.00 14.98
CA SER A 50 21.89 4.48 15.84
C SER A 50 23.15 4.70 14.99
N ASP A 51 24.17 5.30 15.60
CA ASP A 51 25.53 5.36 15.08
C ASP A 51 25.66 6.21 13.80
N PHE A 52 25.49 7.52 13.97
CA PHE A 52 25.77 8.48 12.91
C PHE A 52 27.28 8.79 12.87
N LEU A 53 27.85 8.85 11.67
CA LEU A 53 29.30 9.05 11.45
C LEU A 53 29.90 10.26 12.19
N PHE A 54 29.08 11.27 12.52
CA PHE A 54 29.49 12.52 13.16
C PHE A 54 28.78 12.79 14.48
N ASP A 55 27.92 11.89 14.94
CA ASP A 55 27.13 12.04 16.17
C ASP A 55 27.15 10.72 16.94
N ASN A 56 28.19 10.57 17.77
CA ASN A 56 28.55 9.29 18.40
C ASN A 56 27.58 8.83 19.50
N ASN A 57 26.57 9.61 19.87
CA ASN A 57 25.64 9.29 20.97
C ASN A 57 24.16 9.46 20.62
N GLY A 58 23.82 9.84 19.38
CA GLY A 58 22.44 10.07 18.97
C GLY A 58 21.74 8.83 18.42
N SER A 59 20.44 8.70 18.63
CA SER A 59 19.60 7.72 17.92
C SER A 59 18.31 8.36 17.42
N ILE A 60 17.83 7.92 16.25
CA ILE A 60 16.54 8.34 15.70
C ILE A 60 15.66 7.11 15.58
N ARG A 61 14.49 7.15 16.22
CA ARG A 61 13.49 6.09 16.15
C ARG A 61 12.18 6.63 15.61
N MET A 62 11.54 5.86 14.76
CA MET A 62 10.23 6.14 14.20
C MET A 62 9.30 4.97 14.51
N ASP A 63 8.18 5.23 15.16
CA ASP A 63 7.11 4.29 15.43
C ASP A 63 5.86 4.74 14.68
N ALA A 64 5.28 3.90 13.84
CA ALA A 64 4.08 4.23 13.10
C ALA A 64 2.95 3.25 13.40
N LYS A 65 1.74 3.76 13.62
CA LYS A 65 0.54 2.99 13.94
C LYS A 65 -0.59 3.40 13.01
N ILE A 66 -1.14 2.42 12.31
CA ILE A 66 -2.32 2.55 11.45
C ILE A 66 -3.44 1.66 11.99
N ASP A 67 -4.68 2.15 11.98
CA ASP A 67 -5.80 1.45 12.61
C ASP A 67 -6.38 0.33 11.75
N ARG A 68 -6.17 0.41 10.43
CA ARG A 68 -6.51 -0.63 9.46
C ARG A 68 -5.63 -0.53 8.22
N ARG A 69 -5.65 -1.57 7.39
CA ARG A 69 -4.82 -1.66 6.18
C ARG A 69 -5.62 -1.65 4.88
N ALA A 70 -6.93 -1.89 4.90
CA ALA A 70 -7.76 -1.76 3.70
C ALA A 70 -8.43 -0.40 3.56
N TYR A 71 -8.35 0.13 2.34
CA TYR A 71 -8.92 1.41 1.94
C TYR A 71 -9.46 1.33 0.50
N TYR A 72 -10.16 2.36 0.05
CA TYR A 72 -10.67 2.47 -1.32
C TYR A 72 -10.34 3.85 -1.94
N PRO A 73 -10.34 3.97 -3.28
CA PRO A 73 -10.07 5.23 -3.97
C PRO A 73 -10.99 6.37 -3.49
N GLY A 74 -10.43 7.54 -3.21
CA GLY A 74 -11.15 8.70 -2.67
C GLY A 74 -11.28 8.74 -1.14
N GLU A 75 -10.80 7.73 -0.42
CA GLU A 75 -10.71 7.73 1.04
C GLU A 75 -9.39 8.37 1.53
N PHE A 76 -9.30 8.65 2.83
CA PHE A 76 -8.06 9.07 3.50
C PHE A 76 -7.52 7.96 4.40
N VAL A 77 -6.21 7.73 4.34
CA VAL A 77 -5.48 6.91 5.28
C VAL A 77 -5.00 7.77 6.44
N VAL A 78 -5.52 7.49 7.63
CA VAL A 78 -5.12 8.18 8.86
C VAL A 78 -4.22 7.26 9.67
N PHE A 79 -3.03 7.74 10.03
CA PHE A 79 -2.10 7.00 10.86
C PHE A 79 -1.32 7.94 11.79
N HIS A 80 -0.83 7.38 12.89
CA HIS A 80 -0.05 8.09 13.89
C HIS A 80 1.43 7.74 13.69
N CYS A 81 2.29 8.76 13.70
CA CYS A 81 3.73 8.61 13.62
C CYS A 81 4.37 9.29 14.83
N ASN A 82 5.16 8.53 15.58
CA ASN A 82 5.96 9.04 16.68
C ASN A 82 7.42 8.98 16.29
N VAL A 83 8.09 10.14 16.31
CA VAL A 83 9.52 10.27 16.05
C VAL A 83 10.20 10.62 17.36
N ILE A 84 11.16 9.80 17.76
CA ILE A 84 12.02 10.03 18.92
C ILE A 84 13.39 10.39 18.37
N ASN A 85 13.77 11.66 18.50
CA ASN A 85 15.01 12.20 17.99
C ASN A 85 15.97 12.46 19.16
N GLN A 86 16.86 11.52 19.42
CA GLN A 86 17.95 11.68 20.39
C GLN A 86 19.25 12.15 19.72
N SER A 87 19.22 12.54 18.43
CA SER A 87 20.38 13.13 17.77
C SER A 87 20.54 14.62 18.09
N SER A 88 21.67 15.16 17.64
CA SER A 88 22.01 16.58 17.67
C SER A 88 21.41 17.40 16.53
N THR A 89 20.75 16.77 15.56
CA THR A 89 20.22 17.43 14.36
C THR A 89 18.69 17.45 14.35
N ARG A 90 18.12 18.51 13.80
CA ARG A 90 16.69 18.59 13.52
C ARG A 90 16.33 17.63 12.38
N VAL A 91 15.22 16.90 12.52
CA VAL A 91 14.75 15.96 11.51
C VAL A 91 13.32 16.25 11.07
N ILE A 92 12.97 15.86 9.84
CA ILE A 92 11.63 16.08 9.29
C ILE A 92 11.06 14.73 8.81
N PRO A 93 9.97 14.23 9.42
CA PRO A 93 9.27 13.06 8.91
C PRO A 93 8.47 13.43 7.65
N ARG A 94 8.47 12.51 6.69
CA ARG A 94 7.77 12.61 5.42
C ARG A 94 7.05 11.30 5.15
N VAL A 95 5.93 11.39 4.46
CA VAL A 95 5.17 10.23 4.01
C VAL A 95 4.83 10.37 2.54
N THR A 96 4.95 9.27 1.80
CA THR A 96 4.54 9.18 0.40
C THR A 96 3.76 7.89 0.19
N LEU A 97 2.66 7.94 -0.56
CA LEU A 97 2.01 6.72 -1.04
C LEU A 97 2.82 6.13 -2.21
N ARG A 98 3.31 4.90 -2.02
CA ARG A 98 4.10 4.17 -3.01
C ARG A 98 3.30 3.02 -3.59
N GLN A 99 3.37 2.88 -4.91
CA GLN A 99 2.81 1.76 -5.65
C GLN A 99 3.93 0.91 -6.21
N THR A 100 3.92 -0.38 -5.88
CA THR A 100 4.84 -1.35 -6.45
C THR A 100 4.08 -2.24 -7.43
N GLN A 101 4.53 -2.26 -8.68
CA GLN A 101 4.01 -3.17 -9.70
C GLN A 101 5.06 -4.22 -10.02
N THR A 102 4.69 -5.47 -9.87
CA THR A 102 5.54 -6.61 -10.19
C THR A 102 4.88 -7.42 -11.27
N TYR A 103 5.54 -7.62 -12.41
CA TYR A 103 4.97 -8.36 -13.53
C TYR A 103 5.93 -9.41 -14.07
N LEU A 104 5.35 -10.47 -14.64
CA LEU A 104 6.06 -11.58 -15.25
C LEU A 104 6.11 -11.38 -16.76
N MET A 105 7.30 -11.08 -17.30
CA MET A 105 7.52 -11.02 -18.74
C MET A 105 8.11 -12.33 -19.26
N ARG A 106 7.65 -12.75 -20.44
CA ARG A 106 8.23 -13.87 -21.19
C ARG A 106 9.13 -13.30 -22.28
N LYS A 107 10.45 -13.43 -22.14
CA LYS A 107 11.38 -13.04 -23.21
C LYS A 107 11.27 -14.03 -24.38
N LYS A 108 11.65 -13.59 -25.59
CA LYS A 108 11.72 -14.42 -26.81
C LYS A 108 12.45 -15.75 -26.59
N ASN A 109 13.36 -15.82 -25.63
CA ASN A 109 14.13 -17.02 -25.28
C ASN A 109 13.56 -17.74 -24.05
N LYS A 110 12.27 -18.13 -24.07
CA LYS A 110 11.53 -19.01 -23.11
C LYS A 110 11.61 -18.75 -21.59
N THR A 111 12.57 -17.97 -21.07
CA THR A 111 12.73 -17.67 -19.66
C THR A 111 11.70 -16.62 -19.24
N LYS A 112 11.01 -16.93 -18.14
CA LYS A 112 10.13 -15.99 -17.46
C LYS A 112 10.99 -15.15 -16.52
N ILE A 113 10.89 -13.83 -16.63
CA ILE A 113 11.59 -12.88 -15.76
C ILE A 113 10.54 -12.10 -14.98
N ARG A 114 10.69 -12.04 -13.65
CA ARG A 114 9.89 -11.19 -12.78
C ARG A 114 10.56 -9.82 -12.71
N GLN A 115 9.84 -8.78 -13.11
CA GLN A 115 10.33 -7.41 -13.09
C GLN A 115 9.48 -6.59 -12.12
N ASN A 116 10.15 -5.86 -11.23
CA ASN A 116 9.52 -4.97 -10.26
C ASN A 116 9.71 -3.53 -10.73
N THR A 117 8.66 -2.73 -10.66
CA THR A 117 8.70 -1.29 -10.94
C THR A 117 8.01 -0.55 -9.82
N HIS A 118 8.75 0.34 -9.17
CA HIS A 118 8.24 1.19 -8.10
C HIS A 118 7.82 2.53 -8.68
N TYR A 119 6.65 3.01 -8.26
CA TYR A 119 6.14 4.32 -8.61
C TYR A 119 5.79 5.05 -7.33
N GLU A 120 6.42 6.19 -7.12
CA GLU A 120 5.86 7.18 -6.21
C GLU A 120 4.64 7.80 -6.85
N ILE A 121 3.54 7.85 -6.12
CA ILE A 121 2.34 8.51 -6.61
C ILE A 121 2.59 10.01 -6.45
N LYS A 122 3.02 10.62 -7.56
CA LYS A 122 3.60 11.98 -7.71
C LYS A 122 2.88 13.13 -6.97
N CYS A 123 1.67 12.90 -6.47
CA CYS A 123 0.82 13.92 -5.86
C CYS A 123 0.67 13.79 -4.33
N GLN A 124 1.38 12.88 -3.64
CA GLN A 124 1.06 12.54 -2.24
C GLN A 124 2.21 12.57 -1.25
N ARG A 125 3.30 13.27 -1.57
CA ARG A 125 4.32 13.55 -0.56
C ARG A 125 3.75 14.57 0.43
N MET A 126 3.71 14.19 1.70
CA MET A 126 3.37 15.10 2.79
C MET A 126 4.53 15.17 3.76
N GLU A 127 4.79 16.37 4.27
CA GLU A 127 5.79 16.61 5.29
C GLU A 127 5.09 16.82 6.63
N GLY A 128 5.64 16.21 7.67
CA GLY A 128 5.20 16.47 9.04
C GLY A 128 5.87 17.70 9.61
N LEU A 129 5.53 18.00 10.85
CA LEU A 129 6.23 18.98 11.65
C LEU A 129 7.66 18.47 11.95
N PRO A 130 8.65 19.37 11.97
CA PRO A 130 10.00 19.02 12.36
C PRO A 130 10.06 18.52 13.82
N THR A 131 10.96 17.57 14.07
CA THR A 131 11.30 17.13 15.43
C THR A 131 12.69 17.67 15.76
N GLU A 132 12.76 18.52 16.78
CA GLU A 132 14.01 19.15 17.20
C GLU A 132 14.98 18.13 17.82
N ALA A 133 16.25 18.49 17.90
CA ALA A 133 17.29 17.66 18.53
C ALA A 133 16.94 17.34 20.00
N GLY A 134 17.18 16.11 20.43
CA GLY A 134 16.90 15.64 21.79
C GLY A 134 15.41 15.58 22.18
N SER A 135 14.49 15.73 21.23
CA SER A 135 13.04 15.77 21.48
C SER A 135 12.29 14.59 20.85
N SER A 136 11.02 14.42 21.23
CA SER A 136 10.11 13.50 20.56
C SER A 136 8.86 14.25 20.10
N SER A 137 8.30 13.82 18.97
CA SER A 137 7.04 14.35 18.46
C SER A 137 6.13 13.21 18.00
N THR A 138 4.85 13.30 18.35
CA THR A 138 3.81 12.42 17.82
C THR A 138 2.87 13.24 16.96
N GLN A 139 2.62 12.77 15.74
CA GLN A 139 1.87 13.49 14.73
C GLN A 139 0.92 12.55 14.01
N THR A 140 -0.22 13.09 13.57
CA THR A 140 -1.21 12.35 12.78
C THR A 140 -1.12 12.80 11.33
N PHE A 141 -0.96 11.85 10.43
CA PHE A 141 -0.95 12.08 8.99
C PHE A 141 -2.28 11.64 8.37
N GLN A 142 -2.74 12.38 7.36
CA GLN A 142 -3.95 12.06 6.60
C GLN A 142 -3.61 11.99 5.10
N VAL A 143 -3.30 10.79 4.61
CA VAL A 143 -2.88 10.59 3.22
C VAL A 143 -4.13 10.36 2.36
N PRO A 144 -4.48 11.24 1.42
CA PRO A 144 -5.59 10.96 0.50
C PRO A 144 -5.26 9.72 -0.35
N ILE A 145 -6.27 9.01 -0.86
CA ILE A 145 -6.08 8.00 -1.90
C ILE A 145 -6.64 8.57 -3.20
N PRO A 146 -5.85 8.68 -4.30
CA PRO A 146 -6.33 9.32 -5.52
C PRO A 146 -7.53 8.59 -6.11
N ILE A 147 -8.49 9.34 -6.61
CA ILE A 147 -9.56 8.77 -7.44
C ILE A 147 -8.92 8.25 -8.74
N GLY A 148 -9.27 7.03 -9.14
CA GLY A 148 -8.73 6.39 -10.36
C GLY A 148 -7.42 5.62 -10.17
N ILE A 149 -6.91 5.52 -8.93
CA ILE A 149 -5.82 4.58 -8.61
C ILE A 149 -6.29 3.13 -8.83
N ALA A 150 -5.37 2.26 -9.27
CA ALA A 150 -5.69 0.85 -9.46
C ALA A 150 -5.93 0.16 -8.11
N ILE A 151 -6.85 -0.80 -8.05
CA ILE A 151 -6.96 -1.68 -6.89
C ILE A 151 -5.72 -2.58 -6.78
N SER A 152 -5.45 -3.07 -5.57
CA SER A 152 -4.43 -4.06 -5.30
C SER A 152 -4.75 -5.37 -6.01
N VAL A 153 -3.72 -5.97 -6.60
CA VAL A 153 -3.82 -7.22 -7.36
C VAL A 153 -2.72 -8.15 -6.88
N ASN A 154 -3.05 -9.43 -6.65
CA ASN A 154 -2.07 -10.46 -6.34
C ASN A 154 -2.32 -11.64 -7.27
N SER A 155 -1.77 -11.56 -8.49
CA SER A 155 -1.83 -12.61 -9.49
C SER A 155 -0.40 -13.09 -9.80
N PRO A 156 -0.20 -14.37 -10.21
CA PRO A 156 1.12 -14.88 -10.58
C PRO A 156 1.82 -14.13 -11.72
N ILE A 157 1.07 -13.34 -12.51
CA ILE A 157 1.57 -12.63 -13.69
C ILE A 157 1.71 -11.13 -13.44
N LEU A 158 0.87 -10.56 -12.58
CA LEU A 158 0.88 -9.15 -12.24
C LEU A 158 0.43 -8.99 -10.79
N GLU A 159 1.24 -8.28 -10.04
CA GLU A 159 1.01 -7.92 -8.66
C GLU A 159 1.09 -6.39 -8.56
N VAL A 160 0.12 -5.80 -7.89
CA VAL A 160 0.03 -4.37 -7.61
C VAL A 160 -0.18 -4.23 -6.11
N SER A 161 0.83 -3.74 -5.41
CA SER A 161 0.83 -3.53 -3.96
C SER A 161 1.10 -2.07 -3.61
N TYR A 162 0.67 -1.68 -2.42
CA TYR A 162 0.80 -0.31 -1.94
C TYR A 162 1.38 -0.30 -0.53
N ASP A 163 2.13 0.74 -0.24
CA ASP A 163 2.64 1.03 1.08
C ASP A 163 2.70 2.54 1.30
N LEU A 164 2.56 2.96 2.55
CA LEU A 164 2.96 4.31 2.97
C LEU A 164 4.45 4.26 3.28
N HIS A 165 5.24 4.85 2.40
CA HIS A 165 6.69 4.97 2.57
C HIS A 165 6.96 6.17 3.47
N LEU A 166 7.32 5.89 4.72
CA LEU A 166 7.72 6.89 5.70
C LEU A 166 9.22 7.09 5.63
N THR A 167 9.65 8.35 5.61
CA THR A 167 11.06 8.73 5.58
C THR A 167 11.30 9.83 6.58
N VAL A 168 12.27 9.66 7.46
CA VAL A 168 12.82 10.75 8.27
C VAL A 168 14.10 11.21 7.58
N ASP A 169 14.09 12.45 7.10
CA ASP A 169 15.25 13.10 6.48
C ASP A 169 16.27 13.41 7.58
N ILE A 170 17.47 12.84 7.48
CA ILE A 170 18.54 12.99 8.47
C ILE A 170 19.69 13.76 7.84
N PRO A 171 19.92 15.02 8.26
CA PRO A 171 21.03 15.81 7.74
C PRO A 171 22.36 15.08 7.88
N SER A 172 23.12 15.02 6.77
CA SER A 172 24.46 14.42 6.72
C SER A 172 24.52 12.91 7.06
N ALA A 173 23.39 12.21 7.01
CA ALA A 173 23.33 10.76 7.15
C ALA A 173 22.35 10.16 6.13
N ILE A 174 22.35 8.83 6.02
CA ILE A 174 21.32 8.13 5.26
C ILE A 174 20.00 8.23 6.02
N ASP A 175 18.92 8.52 5.32
CA ASP A 175 17.57 8.63 5.89
C ASP A 175 17.12 7.33 6.59
N LEU A 176 16.17 7.49 7.52
CA LEU A 176 15.48 6.36 8.14
C LEU A 176 14.16 6.11 7.40
N HIS A 177 13.95 4.88 6.95
CA HIS A 177 12.74 4.48 6.22
C HIS A 177 11.89 3.48 7.01
N LEU A 178 10.57 3.57 6.84
CA LEU A 178 9.62 2.59 7.37
C LEU A 178 8.43 2.45 6.41
N ASP A 179 8.11 1.23 6.02
CA ASP A 179 7.04 0.95 5.06
C ASP A 179 5.81 0.37 5.77
N LEU A 180 4.70 1.11 5.77
CA LEU A 180 3.42 0.60 6.26
C LEU A 180 2.62 -0.01 5.09
N PRO A 181 2.48 -1.34 5.02
CA PRO A 181 1.73 -1.97 3.94
C PRO A 181 0.24 -1.66 4.05
N ILE A 182 -0.35 -1.26 2.92
CA ILE A 182 -1.79 -1.04 2.78
C ILE A 182 -2.34 -1.78 1.56
N MET A 183 -3.65 -1.95 1.53
CA MET A 183 -4.39 -2.54 0.44
C MET A 183 -5.43 -1.56 -0.05
N ILE A 184 -5.44 -1.35 -1.37
CA ILE A 184 -6.48 -0.56 -2.03
C ILE A 184 -7.46 -1.54 -2.65
N THR A 185 -8.72 -1.50 -2.27
CA THR A 185 -9.76 -2.39 -2.75
C THR A 185 -11.04 -1.62 -3.03
N THR A 186 -12.12 -2.32 -3.37
CA THR A 186 -13.42 -1.67 -3.62
C THR A 186 -14.11 -1.31 -2.31
N LYS A 187 -14.92 -0.23 -2.35
CA LYS A 187 -15.68 0.24 -1.19
C LYS A 187 -16.57 -0.85 -0.57
N ASN A 188 -17.16 -1.70 -1.41
CA ASN A 188 -18.03 -2.80 -0.97
C ASN A 188 -17.27 -3.80 -0.10
N VAL A 189 -16.04 -4.14 -0.47
CA VAL A 189 -15.20 -5.09 0.28
C VAL A 189 -14.83 -4.48 1.63
N VAL A 190 -14.36 -3.24 1.65
CA VAL A 190 -14.04 -2.58 2.93
C VAL A 190 -15.25 -2.54 3.85
N ASN A 191 -16.44 -2.22 3.33
CA ASN A 191 -17.67 -2.18 4.12
C ASN A 191 -18.13 -3.55 4.62
N GLN A 192 -17.87 -4.63 3.89
CA GLN A 192 -18.20 -6.00 4.31
C GLN A 192 -17.40 -6.43 5.56
N TYR A 193 -16.15 -5.97 5.67
CA TYR A 193 -15.25 -6.34 6.78
C TYR A 193 -15.16 -5.27 7.87
N LYS A 194 -15.82 -4.12 7.72
CA LYS A 194 -15.95 -3.17 8.83
C LYS A 194 -16.75 -3.86 9.94
N PRO A 195 -16.26 -3.89 11.18
CA PRO A 195 -17.09 -4.31 12.29
C PRO A 195 -18.36 -3.45 12.29
N TYR A 196 -19.52 -4.09 12.43
CA TYR A 196 -20.78 -3.39 12.63
C TYR A 196 -20.64 -2.58 13.92
N ASN A 197 -20.45 -1.27 13.84
CA ASN A 197 -20.54 -0.41 15.02
C ASN A 197 -22.01 -0.42 15.44
N SER A 198 -22.32 -1.21 16.46
CA SER A 198 -23.55 -1.11 17.25
C SER A 198 -23.52 0.15 18.13
N GLU A 199 -23.31 1.32 17.52
CA GLU A 199 -23.43 2.64 18.15
C GLU A 199 -24.52 3.44 17.44
N TYR A 200 -25.68 2.82 17.25
CA TYR A 200 -26.94 3.53 17.09
C TYR A 200 -28.02 2.73 17.80
N LYS A 201 -28.10 2.90 19.12
CA LYS A 201 -29.31 2.80 19.96
C LYS A 201 -28.92 2.86 21.43
N MET A 202 -28.80 4.08 21.96
CA MET A 202 -29.18 4.37 23.32
C MET A 202 -29.99 5.66 23.24
N THR A 203 -31.30 5.49 23.43
CA THR A 203 -32.34 6.41 23.93
C THR A 203 -32.10 7.92 23.83
#